data_AF-A0AB35L2I2-F1
#
_entry.id   AF-A0AB35L2I2-F1
#
_cell.length_a   1.000
_cell.length_b   1.000
_cell.length_c   1.000
_cell.angle_alpha   90.00
_cell.angle_beta   90.00
_cell.angle_gamma   90.00
#
_symmetry.space_group_name_H-M   'P 1'
#
loop_
_entity.id
_entity.type
_entity.pdbx_description
1 polymer ?
#
loop_
_entity_poly.entity_id
_entity_poly.type
_entity_poly.pdbx_seq_one_letter_code
_entity_poly.pdbx_strand_id
1 'polypeptide(L)'
;MKTNVHHLVGWKLFCAKCREGEDRFCPAATRRQLNRFYARYRLAAHFEAVHAYGYSEKALRGYTAGLRLLAAYSAAELLGEAIGINVASWKIPDSALAAALRKVLLRPSADSTGLFAQEGLRKKLQLFMDGDIDIRIPATALRVMVAHGSFTPTGTDSLTKAGAEALQRLSDVLLHECERRFGAWLHEMLAKRDEAALSAIF
;
A
#
# COMPACT_ATOMS: atom_id res chain seq x y z
N MET A 1 -14.39 19.80 5.14
CA MET A 1 -12.93 19.60 5.30
C MET A 1 -12.33 19.46 3.91
N LYS A 2 -11.41 20.32 3.49
CA LYS A 2 -10.79 20.21 2.15
C LYS A 2 -9.92 18.95 2.16
N THR A 3 -10.35 17.89 1.49
CA THR A 3 -9.51 16.73 1.17
C THR A 3 -8.31 17.24 0.40
N ASN A 4 -7.13 17.24 1.02
CA ASN A 4 -5.87 17.34 0.28
C ASN A 4 -5.90 16.20 -0.73
N VAL A 5 -6.12 16.56 -2.00
CA VAL A 5 -6.13 15.60 -3.06
C VAL A 5 -4.71 15.08 -3.17
N HIS A 6 -4.47 13.84 -2.73
CA HIS A 6 -3.22 13.13 -2.94
C HIS A 6 -3.04 12.91 -4.44
N HIS A 7 -2.58 13.95 -5.13
CA HIS A 7 -2.05 13.85 -6.47
C HIS A 7 -0.64 13.29 -6.34
N LEU A 8 -0.42 12.08 -6.87
CA LEU A 8 0.92 11.50 -6.95
C LEU A 8 1.88 12.49 -7.63
N VAL A 9 2.76 13.11 -6.84
CA VAL A 9 3.70 14.11 -7.32
C VAL A 9 4.60 13.49 -8.39
N GLY A 10 4.87 14.24 -9.45
CA GLY A 10 5.69 13.78 -10.58
C GLY A 10 4.94 12.93 -11.63
N TRP A 11 3.70 12.49 -11.40
CA TRP A 11 3.00 11.66 -12.38
C TRP A 11 2.78 12.35 -13.73
N LYS A 12 2.41 13.64 -13.72
CA LYS A 12 2.25 14.42 -14.96
C LYS A 12 3.56 14.53 -15.74
N LEU A 13 4.68 14.72 -15.02
CA LEU A 13 6.02 14.78 -15.61
C LEU A 13 6.39 13.43 -16.23
N PHE A 14 6.16 12.33 -15.51
CA PHE A 14 6.33 10.97 -16.03
C PHE A 14 5.57 10.77 -17.35
N CYS A 15 4.27 11.15 -17.40
CA CYS A 15 3.48 11.04 -18.63
C CYS A 15 4.00 11.91 -19.77
N ALA A 16 4.49 13.13 -19.48
CA ALA A 16 5.11 13.99 -20.49
C ALA A 16 6.38 13.35 -21.07
N LYS A 17 7.27 12.86 -20.19
CA LYS A 17 8.53 12.21 -20.59
C LYS A 17 8.33 10.93 -21.38
N CYS A 18 7.30 10.15 -21.06
CA CYS A 18 6.91 8.98 -21.85
C CYS A 18 6.37 9.32 -23.25
N ARG A 19 5.84 10.53 -23.47
CA ARG A 19 5.36 11.00 -24.79
C ARG A 19 6.49 11.56 -25.63
N GLU A 20 7.42 12.28 -25.01
CA GLU A 20 8.57 12.91 -25.69
C GLU A 20 9.60 11.92 -26.24
N GLY A 21 9.63 10.68 -25.76
CA GLY A 21 10.75 9.77 -26.03
C GLY A 21 10.34 8.33 -26.29
N GLU A 22 9.42 8.08 -27.23
CA GLU A 22 9.03 6.76 -27.77
C GLU A 22 9.91 5.59 -27.24
N ASP A 23 9.42 4.89 -26.21
CA ASP A 23 10.05 3.75 -25.53
C ASP A 23 11.45 3.92 -24.89
N ARG A 24 12.11 5.07 -25.04
CA ARG A 24 13.44 5.34 -24.46
C ARG A 24 13.42 5.69 -22.98
N PHE A 25 12.33 6.30 -22.48
CA PHE A 25 12.30 6.76 -21.09
C PHE A 25 12.23 5.61 -20.07
N CYS A 26 11.39 4.61 -20.33
CA CYS A 26 11.36 3.36 -19.59
C CYS A 26 10.76 2.25 -20.48
N PRO A 27 11.08 0.97 -20.23
CA PRO A 27 10.55 -0.13 -21.02
C PRO A 27 9.01 -0.16 -21.01
N ALA A 28 8.40 -0.58 -22.12
CA ALA A 28 6.94 -0.65 -22.25
C ALA A 28 6.28 -1.53 -21.16
N ALA A 29 6.96 -2.59 -20.71
CA ALA A 29 6.49 -3.43 -19.60
C ALA A 29 6.40 -2.65 -18.27
N THR A 30 7.46 -1.91 -17.92
CA THR A 30 7.50 -1.02 -16.75
C THR A 30 6.41 0.04 -16.84
N ARG A 31 6.24 0.68 -18.01
CA ARG A 31 5.18 1.67 -18.24
C ARG A 31 3.78 1.09 -18.01
N ARG A 32 3.51 -0.14 -18.48
CA ARG A 32 2.23 -0.83 -18.23
C ARG A 32 2.01 -1.08 -16.74
N GLN A 33 3.03 -1.51 -16.00
CA GLN A 33 2.91 -1.70 -14.55
C GLN A 33 2.69 -0.37 -13.81
N LEU A 34 3.43 0.69 -14.15
CA LEU A 34 3.24 2.02 -13.56
C LEU A 34 1.83 2.57 -13.81
N ASN A 35 1.26 2.35 -14.99
CA ASN A 35 -0.13 2.73 -15.27
C ASN A 35 -1.12 1.96 -14.38
N ARG A 36 -0.91 0.65 -14.18
CA ARG A 36 -1.74 -0.15 -13.26
C ARG A 36 -1.59 0.33 -11.83
N PHE A 37 -0.36 0.57 -11.38
CA PHE A 37 -0.05 1.18 -10.08
C PHE A 37 -0.84 2.48 -9.90
N TYR A 38 -0.74 3.43 -10.84
CA TYR A 38 -1.40 4.72 -10.72
C TYR A 38 -2.92 4.59 -10.64
N ALA A 39 -3.52 3.66 -11.40
CA ALA A 39 -4.94 3.38 -11.30
C ALA A 39 -5.34 2.87 -9.89
N ARG A 40 -4.59 1.92 -9.30
CA ARG A 40 -4.83 1.43 -7.93
C ARG A 40 -4.56 2.50 -6.88
N TYR A 41 -3.48 3.26 -7.02
CA TYR A 41 -3.12 4.34 -6.13
C TYR A 41 -4.25 5.36 -6.05
N ARG A 42 -4.78 5.80 -7.19
CA ARG A 42 -5.91 6.73 -7.24
C ARG A 42 -7.16 6.12 -6.61
N LEU A 43 -7.48 4.87 -6.91
CA LEU A 43 -8.62 4.20 -6.27
C LEU A 43 -8.50 4.24 -4.75
N ALA A 44 -7.34 3.87 -4.19
CA ALA A 44 -7.11 3.86 -2.74
C ALA A 44 -7.08 5.27 -2.12
N ALA A 45 -6.46 6.23 -2.80
CA ALA A 45 -6.36 7.62 -2.35
C ALA A 45 -7.73 8.33 -2.30
N HIS A 46 -8.64 7.94 -3.19
CA HIS A 46 -9.99 8.46 -3.27
C HIS A 46 -11.05 7.47 -2.75
N PHE A 47 -10.64 6.42 -2.03
CA PHE A 47 -11.57 5.44 -1.48
C PHE A 47 -12.27 6.03 -0.27
N GLU A 48 -13.52 6.45 -0.44
CA GLU A 48 -14.30 7.15 0.59
C GLU A 48 -15.03 6.16 1.51
N ALA A 49 -15.94 5.37 0.96
CA ALA A 49 -16.79 4.48 1.74
C ALA A 49 -17.32 3.30 0.92
N VAL A 50 -17.66 2.22 1.62
CA VAL A 50 -18.48 1.13 1.10
C VAL A 50 -19.92 1.36 1.53
N HIS A 51 -20.84 1.24 0.58
CA HIS A 51 -22.27 1.27 0.82
C HIS A 51 -22.87 -0.08 0.49
N ALA A 52 -23.61 -0.67 1.43
CA ALA A 52 -24.36 -1.90 1.22
C ALA A 52 -25.67 -1.85 1.99
N TYR A 53 -26.75 -2.25 1.31
CA TYR A 53 -28.09 -2.33 1.91
C TYR A 53 -28.14 -3.41 3.00
N GLY A 54 -28.79 -3.11 4.13
CA GLY A 54 -28.96 -4.05 5.25
C GLY A 54 -27.75 -4.21 6.17
N TYR A 55 -26.65 -3.47 5.94
CA TYR A 55 -25.48 -3.50 6.81
C TYR A 55 -25.48 -2.35 7.81
N SER A 56 -24.99 -2.60 9.02
CA SER A 56 -24.74 -1.54 10.00
C SER A 56 -23.58 -0.64 9.57
N GLU A 57 -23.65 0.65 9.90
CA GLU A 57 -22.55 1.60 9.67
C GLU A 57 -21.23 1.12 10.31
N LYS A 58 -21.33 0.45 11.46
CA LYS A 58 -20.18 -0.11 12.16
C LYS A 58 -19.47 -1.15 11.29
N ALA A 59 -20.22 -2.09 10.71
CA ALA A 59 -19.68 -3.10 9.80
C ALA A 59 -19.10 -2.46 8.53
N LEU A 60 -19.84 -1.53 7.91
CA LEU A 60 -19.39 -0.81 6.71
C LEU A 60 -18.09 -0.03 6.94
N ARG A 61 -17.87 0.53 8.13
CA ARG A 61 -16.62 1.20 8.51
C ARG A 61 -15.43 0.24 8.49
N GLY A 62 -15.59 -0.95 9.05
CA GLY A 62 -14.56 -2.00 9.03
C GLY A 62 -14.25 -2.47 7.60
N TYR A 63 -15.29 -2.75 6.81
CA TYR A 63 -15.13 -3.13 5.40
C TYR A 63 -14.46 -2.04 4.56
N THR A 64 -14.86 -0.79 4.77
CA THR A 64 -14.24 0.37 4.11
C THR A 64 -12.75 0.43 4.40
N ALA A 65 -12.36 0.31 5.67
CA ALA A 65 -10.95 0.36 6.06
C ALA A 65 -10.14 -0.82 5.49
N GLY A 66 -10.69 -2.04 5.53
CA GLY A 66 -10.04 -3.24 4.97
C GLY A 66 -9.88 -3.19 3.45
N LEU A 67 -10.92 -2.80 2.72
CA LEU A 67 -10.88 -2.70 1.26
C LEU A 67 -9.98 -1.56 0.77
N ARG A 68 -9.98 -0.42 1.47
CA ARG A 68 -9.03 0.66 1.21
C ARG A 68 -7.59 0.19 1.40
N LEU A 69 -7.30 -0.55 2.48
CA LEU A 69 -5.98 -1.12 2.73
C LEU A 69 -5.57 -2.11 1.64
N LEU A 70 -6.49 -2.98 1.19
CA LEU A 70 -6.24 -3.90 0.08
C LEU A 70 -5.85 -3.14 -1.20
N ALA A 71 -6.59 -2.08 -1.54
CA ALA A 71 -6.30 -1.24 -2.71
C ALA A 71 -4.94 -0.53 -2.57
N ALA A 72 -4.64 0.05 -1.40
CA ALA A 72 -3.37 0.72 -1.13
C ALA A 72 -2.17 -0.23 -1.23
N TYR A 73 -2.28 -1.43 -0.63
CA TYR A 73 -1.23 -2.44 -0.73
C TYR A 73 -1.06 -2.96 -2.16
N SER A 74 -2.15 -3.17 -2.90
CA SER A 74 -2.06 -3.56 -4.32
C SER A 74 -1.35 -2.50 -5.17
N ALA A 75 -1.54 -1.20 -4.87
CA ALA A 75 -0.74 -0.14 -5.48
C ALA A 75 0.75 -0.28 -5.14
N ALA A 76 1.08 -0.51 -3.87
CA ALA A 76 2.47 -0.69 -3.42
C ALA A 76 3.18 -1.87 -4.09
N GLU A 77 2.49 -3.00 -4.27
CA GLU A 77 3.04 -4.15 -5.01
C GLU A 77 3.34 -3.81 -6.47
N LEU A 78 2.38 -3.21 -7.17
CA LEU A 78 2.55 -2.86 -8.58
C LEU A 78 3.68 -1.85 -8.79
N LEU A 79 3.84 -0.90 -7.85
CA LEU A 79 4.99 -0.01 -7.86
C LEU A 79 6.28 -0.77 -7.61
N GLY A 80 6.30 -1.64 -6.59
CA GLY A 80 7.47 -2.43 -6.23
C GLY A 80 7.95 -3.33 -7.37
N GLU A 81 7.03 -3.96 -8.09
CA GLU A 81 7.33 -4.69 -9.32
C GLU A 81 7.92 -3.77 -10.40
N ALA A 82 7.30 -2.61 -10.64
CA ALA A 82 7.72 -1.69 -11.69
C ALA A 82 9.13 -1.11 -11.46
N ILE A 83 9.49 -0.84 -10.21
CA ILE A 83 10.79 -0.26 -9.83
C ILE A 83 11.82 -1.31 -9.40
N GLY A 84 11.46 -2.60 -9.44
CA GLY A 84 12.36 -3.71 -9.05
C GLY A 84 12.61 -3.85 -7.55
N ILE A 85 11.79 -3.24 -6.68
CA ILE A 85 11.93 -3.29 -5.23
C ILE A 85 10.63 -3.84 -4.61
N ASN A 86 10.61 -5.14 -4.35
CA ASN A 86 9.42 -5.83 -3.81
C ASN A 86 8.92 -5.19 -2.50
N VAL A 87 7.60 -5.02 -2.35
CA VAL A 87 6.99 -4.45 -1.15
C VAL A 87 7.37 -5.17 0.14
N ALA A 88 7.64 -6.49 0.07
CA ALA A 88 8.06 -7.30 1.21
C ALA A 88 9.44 -6.91 1.77
N SER A 89 10.27 -6.22 0.98
CA SER A 89 11.56 -5.68 1.44
C SER A 89 11.47 -4.24 1.96
N TRP A 90 10.31 -3.58 1.83
CA TRP A 90 10.14 -2.24 2.36
C TRP A 90 10.18 -2.28 3.89
N LYS A 91 10.87 -1.31 4.47
CA LYS A 91 10.93 -1.07 5.91
C LYS A 91 10.15 0.20 6.22
N ILE A 92 9.08 0.04 7.00
CA ILE A 92 8.18 1.14 7.36
C ILE A 92 8.04 1.13 8.88
N PRO A 93 9.00 1.70 9.64
CA PRO A 93 8.90 1.76 11.09
C PRO A 93 7.90 2.85 11.53
N ASP A 94 6.90 2.48 12.34
CA ASP A 94 6.02 3.44 13.03
C ASP A 94 5.56 2.83 14.35
N SER A 95 6.18 3.25 15.46
CA SER A 95 5.92 2.66 16.78
C SER A 95 4.50 2.94 17.29
N ALA A 96 3.96 4.13 17.03
CA ALA A 96 2.64 4.53 17.49
C ALA A 96 1.54 3.76 16.73
N LEU A 97 1.67 3.67 15.41
CA LEU A 97 0.74 2.91 14.60
C LEU A 97 0.90 1.41 14.82
N ALA A 98 2.12 0.90 15.03
CA ALA A 98 2.34 -0.49 15.37
C ALA A 98 1.58 -0.90 16.64
N ALA A 99 1.63 -0.07 17.69
CA ALA A 99 0.88 -0.32 18.92
C ALA A 99 -0.64 -0.40 18.69
N ALA A 100 -1.19 0.45 17.82
CA ALA A 100 -2.61 0.40 17.45
C ALA A 100 -2.95 -0.85 16.63
N LEU A 101 -2.10 -1.23 15.68
CA LEU A 101 -2.31 -2.38 14.80
C LEU A 101 -2.21 -3.72 15.54
N ARG A 102 -1.35 -3.82 16.57
CA ARG A 102 -1.33 -5.02 17.44
C ARG A 102 -2.70 -5.27 18.05
N LYS A 103 -3.39 -4.22 18.52
CA LYS A 103 -4.75 -4.36 19.09
C LYS A 103 -5.73 -4.91 18.07
N VAL A 104 -5.65 -4.45 16.82
CA VAL A 104 -6.49 -4.96 15.73
C VAL A 104 -6.20 -6.44 15.43
N LEU A 105 -4.94 -6.85 15.55
CA LEU A 105 -4.46 -8.19 15.20
C LEU A 105 -4.50 -9.21 16.35
N LEU A 106 -4.76 -8.80 17.60
CA LEU A 106 -4.77 -9.67 18.79
C LEU A 106 -5.58 -10.96 18.60
N ARG A 107 -6.81 -10.85 18.09
CA ARG A 107 -7.67 -12.02 17.86
C ARG A 107 -7.23 -12.84 16.64
N PRO A 108 -6.98 -12.23 15.45
CA PRO A 108 -6.44 -12.95 14.29
C PRO A 108 -5.11 -13.67 14.54
N SER A 109 -4.23 -13.13 15.41
CA SER A 109 -2.95 -13.75 15.71
C SER A 109 -3.08 -15.01 16.56
N ALA A 110 -4.10 -15.08 17.42
CA ALA A 110 -4.36 -16.24 18.28
C ALA A 110 -4.87 -17.47 17.50
N ASP A 111 -5.53 -17.26 16.35
CA ASP A 111 -6.06 -18.32 15.45
C ASP A 111 -5.25 -18.43 14.13
N SER A 112 -3.97 -18.08 14.21
CA SER A 112 -3.10 -17.90 13.02
C SER A 112 -2.81 -19.19 12.24
N THR A 113 -3.05 -20.36 12.83
CA THR A 113 -2.83 -21.68 12.21
C THR A 113 -3.81 -21.97 11.07
N GLY A 114 -5.03 -21.41 11.10
CA GLY A 114 -5.99 -21.49 10.00
C GLY A 114 -5.93 -20.29 9.04
N LEU A 115 -5.61 -19.10 9.55
CA LEU A 115 -5.72 -17.83 8.81
C LEU A 115 -4.58 -17.54 7.83
N PHE A 116 -3.36 -18.00 8.13
CA PHE A 116 -2.19 -17.69 7.30
C PHE A 116 -1.51 -18.97 6.83
N ALA A 117 -1.72 -19.43 5.60
CA ALA A 117 -1.10 -20.68 5.13
C ALA A 117 0.45 -20.64 5.08
N GLN A 118 1.05 -19.44 4.97
CA GLN A 118 2.50 -19.27 4.86
C GLN A 118 3.19 -19.15 6.22
N GLU A 119 4.03 -20.12 6.56
CA GLU A 119 4.81 -20.15 7.81
C GLU A 119 5.70 -18.89 7.99
N GLY A 120 6.29 -18.39 6.90
CA GLY A 120 7.13 -17.19 6.94
C GLY A 120 6.38 -15.93 7.36
N LEU A 121 5.12 -15.78 6.95
CA LEU A 121 4.27 -14.65 7.36
C LEU A 121 3.88 -14.80 8.84
N ARG A 122 3.58 -16.01 9.31
CA ARG A 122 3.29 -16.28 10.73
C ARG A 122 4.45 -15.87 11.64
N LYS A 123 5.68 -16.28 11.30
CA LYS A 123 6.88 -15.91 12.08
C LYS A 123 7.08 -14.39 12.13
N LYS A 124 6.94 -13.71 11.00
CA LYS A 124 7.03 -12.23 10.96
C LYS A 124 5.92 -11.56 11.77
N LEU A 125 4.69 -12.08 11.69
CA LEU A 125 3.58 -11.56 12.48
C LEU A 125 3.84 -11.74 13.98
N GLN A 126 4.39 -12.88 14.41
CA GLN A 126 4.77 -13.10 15.80
C GLN A 126 5.80 -12.05 16.26
N LEU A 127 6.87 -11.82 15.49
CA LEU A 127 7.86 -10.78 15.80
C LEU A 127 7.23 -9.38 15.91
N PHE A 128 6.25 -9.08 15.07
CA PHE A 128 5.47 -7.85 15.16
C PHE A 128 4.64 -7.77 16.44
N MET A 129 3.99 -8.86 16.84
CA MET A 129 3.26 -8.94 18.12
C MET A 129 4.20 -8.78 19.32
N ASP A 130 5.44 -9.26 19.22
CA ASP A 130 6.45 -9.24 20.29
C ASP A 130 7.18 -7.89 20.43
N GLY A 131 7.00 -6.96 19.48
CA GLY A 131 7.55 -5.61 19.62
C GLY A 131 8.08 -4.96 18.35
N ASP A 132 8.23 -5.68 17.23
CA ASP A 132 8.67 -5.07 15.97
C ASP A 132 7.71 -3.96 15.53
N ILE A 133 8.27 -2.87 15.03
CA ILE A 133 7.58 -1.64 14.65
C ILE A 133 7.40 -1.52 13.12
N ASP A 134 7.86 -2.49 12.33
CA ASP A 134 7.67 -2.52 10.88
C ASP A 134 6.19 -2.78 10.51
N ILE A 135 5.45 -1.70 10.27
CA ILE A 135 4.01 -1.75 9.96
C ILE A 135 3.71 -2.37 8.59
N ARG A 136 4.73 -2.68 7.77
CA ARG A 136 4.52 -3.48 6.55
C ARG A 136 4.16 -4.95 6.89
N ILE A 137 4.56 -5.47 8.06
CA ILE A 137 4.13 -6.80 8.55
C ILE A 137 2.60 -6.88 8.69
N PRO A 138 1.96 -6.06 9.55
CA PRO A 138 0.51 -6.08 9.72
C PRO A 138 -0.22 -5.70 8.43
N ALA A 139 0.32 -4.80 7.59
CA ALA A 139 -0.26 -4.50 6.28
C ALA A 139 -0.39 -5.74 5.38
N THR A 140 0.67 -6.57 5.36
CA THR A 140 0.70 -7.82 4.58
C THR A 140 -0.34 -8.81 5.13
N ALA A 141 -0.38 -9.00 6.46
CA ALA A 141 -1.32 -9.91 7.10
C ALA A 141 -2.78 -9.49 6.88
N LEU A 142 -3.10 -8.22 7.13
CA LEU A 142 -4.46 -7.70 6.97
C LEU A 142 -4.94 -7.76 5.52
N ARG A 143 -4.09 -7.44 4.55
CA ARG A 143 -4.38 -7.64 3.13
C ARG A 143 -4.80 -9.08 2.83
N VAL A 144 -3.99 -10.06 3.29
CA VAL A 144 -4.23 -11.49 3.04
C VAL A 144 -5.60 -11.88 3.59
N MET A 145 -5.92 -11.41 4.80
CA MET A 145 -7.24 -11.65 5.39
C MET A 145 -8.38 -11.05 4.56
N VAL A 146 -8.22 -9.81 4.09
CA VAL A 146 -9.25 -9.15 3.26
C VAL A 146 -9.43 -9.89 1.93
N ALA A 147 -8.33 -10.23 1.26
CA ALA A 147 -8.35 -10.91 -0.04
C ALA A 147 -8.95 -12.33 0.02
N HIS A 148 -8.72 -13.06 1.11
CA HIS A 148 -9.28 -14.40 1.31
C HIS A 148 -10.64 -14.41 2.02
N GLY A 149 -11.23 -13.24 2.30
CA GLY A 149 -12.54 -13.12 2.95
C GLY A 149 -12.57 -13.52 4.42
N SER A 150 -11.41 -13.79 5.03
CA SER A 150 -11.32 -14.09 6.48
C SER A 150 -11.27 -12.82 7.34
N PHE A 151 -11.13 -11.65 6.71
CA PHE A 151 -11.35 -10.36 7.36
C PHE A 151 -12.83 -10.16 7.64
N THR A 152 -13.24 -10.45 8.86
CA THR A 152 -14.56 -10.09 9.37
C THR A 152 -14.42 -8.92 10.34
N PRO A 153 -15.14 -7.81 10.10
CA PRO A 153 -15.22 -6.74 11.08
C PRO A 153 -15.73 -7.31 12.42
N THR A 154 -16.76 -8.16 12.38
CA THR A 154 -17.44 -8.74 13.56
C THR A 154 -16.55 -9.59 14.47
N GLY A 155 -15.50 -10.22 13.95
CA GLY A 155 -14.56 -11.03 14.73
C GLY A 155 -13.34 -10.27 15.29
N THR A 156 -13.10 -9.03 14.87
CA THR A 156 -11.85 -8.29 15.14
C THR A 156 -12.10 -6.90 15.74
N ASP A 157 -11.12 -6.32 16.46
CA ASP A 157 -11.22 -4.93 16.96
C ASP A 157 -11.23 -3.87 15.83
N SER A 158 -11.11 -4.29 14.55
CA SER A 158 -11.30 -3.44 13.38
C SER A 158 -12.72 -2.85 13.27
N LEU A 159 -13.69 -3.42 13.99
CA LEU A 159 -15.03 -2.86 14.19
C LEU A 159 -15.07 -1.64 15.11
N THR A 160 -14.04 -1.44 15.92
CA THR A 160 -13.94 -0.24 16.73
C THR A 160 -13.58 0.93 15.83
N LYS A 161 -14.05 2.13 16.18
CA LYS A 161 -13.67 3.36 15.47
C LYS A 161 -12.13 3.49 15.40
N ALA A 162 -11.45 3.22 16.52
CA ALA A 162 -9.99 3.27 16.62
C ALA A 162 -9.29 2.23 15.73
N GLY A 163 -9.80 0.99 15.65
CA GLY A 163 -9.24 -0.05 14.78
C GLY A 163 -9.40 0.29 13.31
N ALA A 164 -10.58 0.76 12.90
CA ALA A 164 -10.81 1.23 11.54
C ALA A 164 -9.91 2.45 11.19
N GLU A 165 -9.74 3.39 12.12
CA GLU A 165 -8.83 4.53 11.95
C GLU A 165 -7.36 4.09 11.82
N ALA A 166 -6.92 3.08 12.58
CA ALA A 166 -5.57 2.52 12.44
C ALA A 166 -5.35 1.90 11.05
N LEU A 167 -6.34 1.19 10.49
CA LEU A 167 -6.27 0.63 9.13
C LEU A 167 -6.27 1.72 8.06
N GLN A 168 -7.08 2.77 8.24
CA GLN A 168 -7.08 3.92 7.33
C GLN A 168 -5.72 4.63 7.34
N ARG A 169 -5.16 4.86 8.54
CA ARG A 169 -3.84 5.47 8.69
C ARG A 169 -2.74 4.59 8.11
N LEU A 170 -2.84 3.27 8.24
CA LEU A 170 -1.93 2.33 7.57
C LEU A 170 -2.00 2.44 6.05
N SER A 171 -3.21 2.61 5.50
CA SER A 171 -3.40 2.85 4.07
C SER A 171 -2.74 4.15 3.64
N ASP A 172 -2.88 5.23 4.42
CA ASP A 172 -2.25 6.53 4.15
C ASP A 172 -0.72 6.42 4.12
N VAL A 173 -0.14 5.71 5.10
CA VAL A 173 1.32 5.50 5.16
C VAL A 173 1.81 4.71 3.95
N LEU A 174 1.09 3.65 3.52
CA LEU A 174 1.45 2.91 2.31
C LEU A 174 1.40 3.78 1.05
N LEU A 175 0.39 4.63 0.91
CA LEU A 175 0.28 5.56 -0.21
C LEU A 175 1.40 6.60 -0.19
N HIS A 176 1.75 7.12 0.99
CA HIS A 176 2.89 8.02 1.13
C HIS A 176 4.21 7.34 0.75
N GLU A 177 4.43 6.09 1.17
CA GLU A 177 5.60 5.31 0.77
C GLU A 177 5.63 5.05 -0.75
N CYS A 178 4.47 4.81 -1.37
CA CYS A 178 4.38 4.71 -2.83
C CYS A 178 4.82 6.01 -3.50
N GLU A 179 4.34 7.15 -3.03
CA GLU A 179 4.68 8.47 -3.56
C GLU A 179 6.17 8.76 -3.41
N ARG A 180 6.73 8.55 -2.21
CA ARG A 180 8.16 8.75 -1.94
C ARG A 180 9.03 7.90 -2.86
N ARG A 181 8.70 6.62 -3.02
CA ARG A 181 9.48 5.67 -3.83
C ARG A 181 9.33 5.92 -5.33
N PHE A 182 8.12 6.24 -5.79
CA PHE A 182 7.90 6.64 -7.18
C PHE A 182 8.68 7.91 -7.52
N GLY A 183 8.65 8.91 -6.63
CA GLY A 183 9.40 10.16 -6.80
C GLY A 183 10.90 9.94 -6.88
N ALA A 184 11.47 9.12 -5.99
CA ALA A 184 12.89 8.77 -6.01
C ALA A 184 13.27 8.06 -7.32
N TRP A 185 12.51 7.03 -7.71
CA TRP A 185 12.72 6.33 -8.97
C TRP A 185 12.63 7.26 -10.19
N LEU A 186 11.63 8.15 -10.22
CA LEU A 186 11.46 9.09 -11.33
C LEU A 186 12.65 10.06 -11.43
N HIS A 187 13.16 10.54 -10.30
CA HIS A 187 14.33 11.41 -10.26
C HIS A 187 15.58 10.71 -10.81
N GLU A 188 15.84 9.46 -10.39
CA GLU A 188 16.96 8.66 -10.90
C GLU A 188 16.85 8.43 -12.42
N MET A 189 15.64 8.15 -12.93
CA MET A 189 15.42 7.94 -14.36
C MET A 189 15.67 9.21 -15.19
N LEU A 190 15.35 10.38 -14.64
CA LEU A 190 15.63 11.66 -15.28
C LEU A 190 17.14 11.95 -15.30
N ALA A 191 17.82 11.77 -14.17
CA ALA A 191 19.27 11.99 -14.07
C ALA A 191 20.07 11.12 -15.05
N LYS A 192 19.77 9.81 -15.11
CA LYS A 192 20.42 8.87 -16.05
C LYS A 192 20.24 9.25 -17.52
N ARG A 193 19.09 9.85 -17.86
CA ARG A 193 18.82 10.32 -19.23
C ARG A 193 19.66 11.54 -19.56
N ASP A 194 19.77 12.49 -18.63
CA ASP A 194 20.55 13.71 -18.84
C ASP A 194 22.05 13.38 -18.99
N GLU A 195 22.56 12.43 -18.20
CA GLU A 195 23.92 11.88 -18.36
C GLU A 195 24.13 11.21 -19.73
N ALA A 196 23.20 10.33 -20.16
CA ALA A 196 23.29 9.66 -21.46
C ALA A 196 23.22 10.64 -22.64
N ALA A 197 22.47 11.74 -22.51
CA ALA A 197 22.42 12.78 -23.51
C ALA A 197 23.75 13.56 -23.62
N LEU A 198 24.39 13.84 -22.49
CA LEU A 198 25.71 14.49 -22.45
C LEU A 198 26.79 13.57 -23.04
N SER A 199 26.80 12.28 -22.71
CA SER A 199 27.77 11.31 -23.25
C SER A 199 27.59 11.01 -24.75
N ALA A 200 26.46 11.36 -25.36
CA ALA A 200 26.24 11.19 -26.80
C ALA A 200 26.70 12.40 -27.63
N ILE A 201 27.08 13.50 -26.98
CA ILE A 201 27.53 14.76 -27.61
C ILE A 201 29.07 14.85 -27.68
N PHE A 202 29.77 14.06 -26.86
CA PHE A 202 31.23 13.94 -26.83
C PHE A 202 31.68 12.60 -27.44
#